data_AF-Q2FVU5-F1
#
_entry.id   AF-Q2FVU5-F1
#
_cell.length_a   1.000
_cell.length_b   1.000
_cell.length_c   1.000
_cell.angle_alpha   90.00
_cell.angle_beta   90.00
_cell.angle_gamma   90.00
#
_symmetry.space_group_name_H-M   'P 1'
#
loop_
_entity.id
_entity.type
_entity.pdbx_description
1 polymer ?
#
loop_
_entity_poly.entity_id
_entity_poly.type
_entity_poly.pdbx_seq_one_letter_code
_entity_poly.pdbx_strand_id
1 'polypeptide(L)'
;MLIDKFETYIINIAGLNDRTTRKKLSKLCKSVQFCDALQFSINKQFNQYVLEISLPKQQLPYFISFLSFHQYSIFQVLSPKKINELLDSDNLYQSAKRFDINIDGLQDAFIKDKVIDIMNMFQNHTDITYTLNKSHAHIICTPEIFAKLLHTIATRNIDILSANYRSSSMSKARIS
;
A
#
# COMPACT_ATOMS: atom_id res chain seq x y z
N MET A 1 15.76 -25.64 0.87
CA MET A 1 15.69 -24.19 1.13
C MET A 1 14.78 -23.59 0.08
N LEU A 2 13.58 -23.14 0.43
CA LEU A 2 12.74 -22.38 -0.50
C LEU A 2 13.53 -21.12 -0.83
N ILE A 3 14.02 -21.01 -2.07
CA ILE A 3 14.55 -19.75 -2.58
C ILE A 3 13.36 -18.81 -2.54
N ASP A 4 13.29 -17.94 -1.53
CA ASP A 4 12.21 -16.99 -1.42
C ASP A 4 12.29 -16.11 -2.65
N LYS A 5 11.30 -16.25 -3.54
CA LYS A 5 11.36 -15.64 -4.87
C LYS A 5 11.36 -14.14 -4.65
N PHE A 6 12.41 -13.49 -5.14
CA PHE A 6 12.46 -12.04 -5.20
C PHE A 6 11.30 -11.56 -6.07
N GLU A 7 10.56 -10.60 -5.56
CA GLU A 7 9.50 -9.92 -6.29
C GLU A 7 9.77 -8.42 -6.26
N THR A 8 9.43 -7.77 -7.37
CA THR A 8 9.49 -6.30 -7.47
C THR A 8 8.12 -5.73 -7.13
N TYR A 9 8.11 -4.66 -6.34
CA TYR A 9 6.92 -3.90 -5.99
C TYR A 9 7.15 -2.42 -6.28
N ILE A 10 6.06 -1.74 -6.64
CA ILE A 10 6.00 -0.30 -6.81
C ILE A 10 5.17 0.27 -5.67
N ILE A 11 5.79 1.13 -4.86
CA ILE A 11 5.17 1.79 -3.72
C ILE A 11 4.96 3.26 -4.08
N ASN A 12 3.69 3.66 -4.07
CA ASN A 12 3.27 5.04 -4.25
C ASN A 12 3.29 5.75 -2.88
N ILE A 13 4.20 6.70 -2.70
CA ILE A 13 4.44 7.40 -1.43
C ILE A 13 4.20 8.89 -1.64
N ALA A 14 3.52 9.53 -0.69
CA ALA A 14 3.26 10.97 -0.74
C ALA A 14 4.55 11.81 -0.78
N GLY A 15 4.54 12.86 -1.59
CA GLY A 15 5.59 13.89 -1.59
C GLY A 15 6.89 13.49 -2.27
N LEU A 16 6.94 12.38 -3.04
CA LEU A 16 8.14 11.98 -3.77
C LEU A 16 8.53 12.94 -4.90
N ASN A 17 7.66 13.86 -5.30
CA ASN A 17 8.05 14.94 -6.22
C ASN A 17 8.98 15.98 -5.56
N ASP A 18 9.01 16.07 -4.23
CA ASP A 18 10.03 16.84 -3.51
C ASP A 18 11.40 16.12 -3.47
N ARG A 19 12.45 16.84 -3.85
CA ARG A 19 13.81 16.29 -3.93
C ARG A 19 14.37 15.94 -2.54
N THR A 20 13.99 16.69 -1.50
CA THR A 20 14.47 16.44 -0.13
C THR A 20 13.85 15.16 0.41
N THR A 21 12.55 14.95 0.18
CA THR A 21 11.84 13.70 0.50
C THR A 21 12.50 12.51 -0.18
N ARG A 22 12.80 12.58 -1.50
CA ARG A 22 13.51 11.49 -2.20
C ARG A 22 14.88 11.19 -1.61
N LYS A 23 15.67 12.22 -1.24
CA LYS A 23 16.98 12.03 -0.61
C LYS A 23 16.88 11.37 0.76
N LYS A 24 15.92 11.79 1.59
CA LYS A 24 15.66 11.20 2.91
C LYS A 24 15.23 9.73 2.76
N LEU A 25 14.29 9.46 1.85
CA LEU A 25 13.83 8.09 1.58
C LEU A 25 14.96 7.21 1.08
N SER A 26 15.79 7.70 0.15
CA SER A 26 16.95 6.94 -0.35
C SER A 26 17.95 6.61 0.75
N LYS A 27 18.16 7.51 1.72
CA LYS A 27 19.01 7.24 2.88
C LYS A 27 18.37 6.19 3.80
N LEU A 28 17.06 6.29 4.02
CA LEU A 28 16.31 5.36 4.84
C LEU A 28 16.30 3.94 4.26
N CYS A 29 16.06 3.78 2.95
CA CYS A 29 16.12 2.48 2.31
C CYS A 29 17.50 1.82 2.43
N LYS A 30 18.59 2.62 2.44
CA LYS A 30 19.95 2.12 2.66
C LYS A 30 20.24 1.68 4.10
N SER A 31 19.43 2.12 5.08
CA SER A 31 19.59 1.71 6.47
C SER A 31 18.77 0.48 6.84
N VAL A 32 18.09 -0.15 5.88
CA VAL A 32 17.36 -1.40 6.10
C VAL A 32 18.35 -2.52 6.41
N GLN A 33 18.23 -3.12 7.59
CA GLN A 33 19.10 -4.20 8.06
C GLN A 33 18.42 -5.57 8.09
N PHE A 34 17.09 -5.64 8.02
CA PHE A 34 16.35 -6.91 8.06
C PHE A 34 16.31 -7.64 6.70
N CYS A 35 16.83 -7.03 5.64
CA CYS A 35 16.81 -7.57 4.28
C CYS A 35 18.11 -7.22 3.55
N ASP A 36 19.11 -8.10 3.64
CA ASP A 36 20.46 -7.90 3.07
C ASP A 36 20.47 -7.68 1.55
N ALA A 37 19.48 -8.23 0.86
CA ALA A 37 19.37 -8.19 -0.59
C ALA A 37 18.34 -7.18 -1.13
N LEU A 38 17.93 -6.19 -0.31
CA LEU A 38 17.01 -5.15 -0.74
C LEU A 38 17.64 -4.33 -1.87
N GLN A 39 17.03 -4.36 -3.05
CA GLN A 39 17.32 -3.42 -4.13
C GLN A 39 16.21 -2.38 -4.19
N PHE A 40 16.56 -1.12 -4.39
CA PHE A 40 15.55 -0.07 -4.53
C PHE A 40 16.00 1.01 -5.52
N SER A 41 15.03 1.66 -6.14
CA SER A 41 15.23 2.84 -6.97
C SER A 41 14.02 3.78 -6.85
N ILE A 42 14.22 5.08 -7.08
CA ILE A 42 13.12 6.05 -7.12
C ILE A 42 13.04 6.58 -8.54
N ASN A 43 12.03 6.13 -9.28
CA ASN A 43 11.90 6.33 -10.72
C ASN A 43 10.63 7.12 -11.02
N LYS A 44 10.61 7.80 -12.18
CA LYS A 44 9.45 8.58 -12.62
C LYS A 44 8.56 7.70 -13.51
N GLN A 45 7.29 7.53 -13.12
CA GLN A 45 6.26 6.77 -13.83
C GLN A 45 5.05 7.69 -14.04
N PHE A 46 4.55 7.81 -15.27
CA PHE A 46 3.40 8.69 -15.59
C PHE A 46 3.49 10.10 -14.99
N ASN A 47 4.68 10.71 -15.10
CA ASN A 47 4.99 12.04 -14.57
C ASN A 47 5.08 12.19 -13.03
N GLN A 48 4.98 11.11 -12.25
CA GLN A 48 5.16 11.12 -10.78
C GLN A 48 6.30 10.19 -10.34
N TYR A 49 7.00 10.53 -9.26
CA TYR A 49 8.02 9.64 -8.70
C TYR A 49 7.40 8.54 -7.83
N VAL A 50 7.87 7.31 -8.01
CA VAL A 50 7.49 6.15 -7.20
C VAL A 50 8.73 5.45 -6.66
N LEU A 51 8.58 4.75 -5.54
CA LEU A 51 9.62 3.87 -5.01
C LEU A 51 9.44 2.48 -5.62
N GLU A 52 10.44 2.00 -6.33
CA GLU A 52 10.52 0.62 -6.80
C GLU A 52 11.47 -0.15 -5.88
N ILE A 53 11.01 -1.30 -5.38
CA ILE A 53 11.78 -2.18 -4.50
C ILE A 53 11.77 -3.60 -5.04
N SER A 54 12.89 -4.31 -4.90
CA SER A 54 12.98 -5.75 -5.13
C SER A 54 13.52 -6.41 -3.87
N LEU A 55 12.75 -7.34 -3.32
CA LEU A 55 13.04 -8.03 -2.06
C LEU A 55 12.37 -9.42 -2.04
N PRO A 56 12.79 -10.33 -1.15
CA PRO A 56 12.10 -11.59 -0.92
C PRO A 56 10.64 -11.32 -0.52
N LYS A 57 9.69 -12.02 -1.14
CA LYS A 57 8.25 -11.76 -0.96
C LYS A 57 7.82 -11.64 0.52
N GLN A 58 8.38 -12.47 1.40
CA GLN A 58 8.04 -12.48 2.82
C GLN A 58 8.49 -11.22 3.56
N GLN A 59 9.42 -10.44 2.99
CA GLN A 59 9.95 -9.21 3.57
C GLN A 59 9.11 -7.97 3.24
N LEU A 60 8.15 -8.06 2.32
CA LEU A 60 7.32 -6.91 1.92
C LEU A 60 6.54 -6.30 3.10
N PRO A 61 5.83 -7.08 3.94
CA PRO A 61 5.08 -6.51 5.07
C PRO A 61 5.95 -5.76 6.07
N TYR A 62 7.15 -6.30 6.35
CA TYR A 62 8.14 -5.65 7.22
C TYR A 62 8.62 -4.33 6.62
N PHE A 63 8.83 -4.27 5.30
CA PHE A 63 9.23 -3.04 4.62
C PHE A 63 8.13 -1.97 4.63
N ILE A 64 6.86 -2.37 4.44
CA ILE A 64 5.71 -1.46 4.55
C ILE A 64 5.59 -0.92 5.99
N SER A 65 5.74 -1.80 6.98
CA SER A 65 5.74 -1.42 8.40
C SER A 65 6.89 -0.46 8.72
N PHE A 66 8.09 -0.75 8.24
CA PHE A 66 9.27 0.09 8.39
C PHE A 66 9.04 1.50 7.83
N LEU A 67 8.55 1.63 6.60
CA LEU A 67 8.21 2.93 6.02
C LEU A 67 7.12 3.66 6.83
N SER A 68 6.12 2.92 7.31
CA SER A 68 5.02 3.48 8.10
C SER A 68 5.51 4.00 9.45
N PHE A 69 6.38 3.27 10.17
CA PHE A 69 7.02 3.75 11.40
C PHE A 69 7.85 5.01 11.18
N HIS A 70 8.47 5.15 10.00
CA HIS A 70 9.17 6.35 9.57
C HIS A 70 8.26 7.45 8.99
N GLN A 71 6.94 7.34 9.19
CA GLN A 71 5.94 8.36 8.84
C GLN A 71 5.81 8.65 7.34
N TYR A 72 6.18 7.69 6.49
CA TYR A 72 5.88 7.79 5.06
C TYR A 72 4.44 7.36 4.78
N SER A 73 3.65 8.27 4.20
CA SER A 73 2.27 7.99 3.78
C SER A 73 2.28 7.21 2.47
N ILE A 74 1.82 5.96 2.53
CA ILE A 74 1.71 5.06 1.38
C ILE A 74 0.29 5.14 0.84
N PHE A 75 0.14 5.39 -0.46
CA PHE A 75 -1.16 5.36 -1.14
C PHE A 75 -1.43 4.02 -1.83
N GLN A 76 -0.38 3.35 -2.33
CA GLN A 76 -0.51 2.08 -3.04
C GLN A 76 0.76 1.24 -2.90
N VAL A 77 0.58 -0.08 -2.90
CA VAL A 77 1.60 -1.11 -3.05
C VAL A 77 1.16 -2.01 -4.20
N LEU A 78 1.83 -1.86 -5.34
CA LEU A 78 1.48 -2.47 -6.61
C LEU A 78 2.53 -3.46 -7.05
N SER A 79 2.12 -4.48 -7.82
CA SER A 79 3.08 -5.19 -8.67
C SER A 79 3.33 -4.36 -9.94
N PRO A 80 4.49 -4.50 -10.59
CA PRO A 80 4.80 -3.80 -11.84
C PRO A 80 3.75 -4.02 -12.94
N LYS A 81 3.06 -5.17 -12.92
CA LYS A 81 1.97 -5.49 -13.87
C LYS A 81 0.75 -4.56 -13.75
N LYS A 82 0.59 -3.89 -12.61
CA LYS A 82 -0.52 -2.97 -12.30
C LYS A 82 -0.08 -1.51 -12.28
N ILE A 83 1.08 -1.18 -12.87
CA ILE A 83 1.58 0.20 -12.85
C ILE A 83 0.64 1.19 -13.55
N ASN A 84 -0.19 0.72 -14.49
CA ASN A 84 -1.24 1.51 -15.13
C ASN A 84 -2.39 1.91 -14.18
N GLU A 85 -2.51 1.28 -13.01
CA GLU A 85 -3.47 1.63 -11.95
C GLU A 85 -2.89 2.65 -10.94
N LEU A 86 -1.71 3.21 -11.24
CA LEU A 86 -1.04 4.18 -10.37
C LEU A 86 -1.90 5.44 -10.21
N LEU A 87 -2.26 5.71 -8.95
CA LEU A 87 -3.01 6.88 -8.54
C LEU A 87 -2.09 8.10 -8.58
N ASP A 88 -2.58 9.21 -9.11
CA ASP A 88 -1.87 10.49 -9.05
C ASP A 88 -1.84 10.98 -7.60
N SER A 89 -0.66 10.90 -6.98
CA SER A 89 -0.45 11.24 -5.56
C SER A 89 -0.30 12.74 -5.29
N ASP A 90 -0.10 13.55 -6.34
CA ASP A 90 -0.04 15.00 -6.21
C ASP A 90 -1.42 15.63 -6.40
N ASN A 91 -2.18 15.10 -7.36
CA ASN A 91 -3.58 15.50 -7.58
C ASN A 91 -4.55 14.55 -6.86
N LEU A 92 -4.35 14.37 -5.55
CA LEU A 92 -5.22 13.54 -4.73
C LEU A 92 -6.64 14.12 -4.77
N TYR A 93 -7.50 13.46 -5.53
CA TYR A 93 -8.90 13.80 -5.57
C TYR A 93 -9.49 13.65 -4.16
N GLN A 94 -10.15 14.69 -3.67
CA GLN A 94 -10.95 14.62 -2.43
C GLN A 94 -12.15 13.68 -2.55
N SER A 95 -12.44 13.18 -3.76
CA SER A 95 -13.49 12.19 -3.98
C SER A 95 -13.09 10.82 -3.45
N ALA A 96 -14.04 10.14 -2.80
CA ALA A 96 -13.88 8.77 -2.37
C ALA A 96 -13.55 7.84 -3.54
N LYS A 97 -12.62 6.93 -3.31
CA LYS A 97 -12.13 5.93 -4.26
C LYS A 97 -12.32 4.53 -3.66
N ARG A 98 -12.36 3.52 -4.53
CA ARG A 98 -12.42 2.11 -4.14
C ARG A 98 -11.01 1.56 -4.05
N PHE A 99 -10.62 1.10 -2.88
CA PHE A 99 -9.33 0.49 -2.61
C PHE A 99 -9.51 -0.96 -2.16
N ASP A 100 -8.50 -1.76 -2.45
CA ASP A 100 -8.34 -3.09 -1.90
C ASP A 100 -7.04 -3.20 -1.13
N ILE A 101 -7.10 -3.78 0.06
CA ILE A 101 -5.93 -4.21 0.82
C ILE A 101 -5.96 -5.73 0.87
N ASN A 102 -4.89 -6.37 0.40
CA ASN A 102 -4.65 -7.80 0.62
C ASN A 102 -3.88 -7.95 1.93
N ILE A 103 -4.48 -8.64 2.90
CA ILE A 103 -3.96 -8.79 4.26
C ILE A 103 -3.64 -10.26 4.47
N ASP A 104 -2.40 -10.56 4.85
CA ASP A 104 -2.02 -11.93 5.18
C ASP A 104 -2.73 -12.41 6.44
N GLY A 105 -3.15 -13.67 6.45
CA GLY A 105 -3.82 -14.27 7.59
C GLY A 105 -5.21 -13.72 7.90
N LEU A 106 -5.88 -12.97 7.01
CA LEU A 106 -7.25 -12.46 7.27
C LEU A 106 -8.31 -13.55 7.52
N GLN A 107 -8.01 -14.82 7.19
CA GLN A 107 -8.84 -15.97 7.59
C GLN A 107 -8.70 -16.36 9.08
N ASP A 108 -7.61 -15.96 9.73
CA ASP A 108 -7.39 -16.16 11.16
C ASP A 108 -8.32 -15.23 11.95
N ALA A 109 -9.07 -15.79 12.89
CA ALA A 109 -10.05 -15.05 13.66
C ALA A 109 -9.42 -13.88 14.44
N PHE A 110 -8.22 -14.05 15.00
CA PHE A 110 -7.56 -13.02 15.77
C PHE A 110 -7.10 -11.86 14.88
N ILE A 111 -6.52 -12.15 13.72
CA ILE A 111 -6.12 -11.11 12.74
C ILE A 111 -7.37 -10.40 12.22
N LYS A 112 -8.43 -11.15 11.88
CA LYS A 112 -9.69 -10.61 11.36
C LYS A 112 -10.36 -9.66 12.36
N ASP A 113 -10.48 -10.06 13.63
CA ASP A 113 -11.08 -9.23 14.66
C ASP A 113 -10.28 -7.93 14.86
N LYS A 114 -8.96 -8.02 14.88
CA LYS A 114 -8.08 -6.86 14.97
C LYS A 114 -8.22 -5.91 13.78
N VAL A 115 -8.39 -6.44 12.56
CA VAL A 115 -8.67 -5.63 11.36
C VAL A 115 -10.05 -4.97 11.49
N ILE A 116 -11.08 -5.71 11.95
CA ILE A 116 -12.42 -5.17 12.17
C ILE A 116 -12.39 -4.02 13.18
N ASP A 117 -11.67 -4.16 14.29
CA ASP A 117 -11.53 -3.12 15.31
C ASP A 117 -10.91 -1.84 14.72
N ILE A 118 -9.85 -1.99 13.92
CA ILE A 118 -9.22 -0.86 13.23
C ILE A 118 -10.22 -0.21 12.26
N MET A 119 -10.92 -0.99 11.45
CA MET A 119 -11.87 -0.46 10.48
C MET A 119 -13.04 0.25 11.15
N ASN A 120 -13.60 -0.31 12.23
CA ASN A 120 -14.66 0.30 13.03
C ASN A 120 -14.19 1.61 13.68
N MET A 121 -12.96 1.64 14.20
CA MET A 121 -12.37 2.86 14.71
C MET A 121 -12.32 3.95 13.62
N PHE A 122 -11.92 3.64 12.39
CA PHE A 122 -11.93 4.61 11.29
C PHE A 122 -13.35 5.00 10.87
N GLN A 123 -14.29 4.05 10.79
CA GLN A 123 -15.69 4.30 10.41
C GLN A 123 -16.40 5.25 11.39
N ASN A 124 -16.04 5.22 12.68
CA ASN A 124 -16.60 6.11 13.68
C ASN A 124 -16.06 7.55 13.61
N HIS A 125 -14.92 7.80 12.95
CA HIS A 125 -14.25 9.10 12.95
C HIS A 125 -14.08 9.72 11.55
N THR A 126 -14.32 8.95 10.49
CA THR A 126 -14.03 9.35 9.10
C THR A 126 -15.08 8.78 8.14
N ASP A 127 -15.19 9.38 6.95
CA ASP A 127 -16.03 8.84 5.89
C ASP A 127 -15.33 7.66 5.19
N ILE A 128 -15.57 6.48 5.75
CA ILE A 128 -15.08 5.20 5.23
C ILE A 128 -16.19 4.16 5.31
N THR A 129 -16.27 3.34 4.26
CA THR A 129 -17.06 2.10 4.27
C THR A 129 -16.17 0.96 3.85
N TYR A 130 -16.37 -0.22 4.43
CA TYR A 130 -15.53 -1.38 4.12
C TYR A 130 -16.34 -2.68 4.09
N THR A 131 -15.82 -3.66 3.36
CA THR A 131 -16.28 -5.05 3.38
C THR A 131 -15.06 -5.96 3.43
N LEU A 132 -15.13 -7.03 4.23
CA LEU A 132 -14.07 -8.02 4.34
C LEU A 132 -14.45 -9.29 3.60
N ASN A 133 -13.52 -9.81 2.80
CA ASN A 133 -13.59 -11.15 2.24
C ASN A 133 -12.50 -12.04 2.87
N LYS A 134 -12.24 -13.22 2.31
CA LYS A 134 -11.27 -14.18 2.88
C LYS A 134 -9.86 -13.62 3.06
N SER A 135 -9.38 -12.77 2.14
CA SER A 135 -7.99 -12.26 2.15
C SER A 135 -7.88 -10.77 1.86
N HIS A 136 -8.98 -10.11 1.50
CA HIS A 136 -8.99 -8.70 1.15
C HIS A 136 -10.00 -7.91 1.98
N ALA A 137 -9.60 -6.69 2.30
CA ALA A 137 -10.50 -5.63 2.71
C ALA A 137 -10.77 -4.72 1.51
N HIS A 138 -12.04 -4.62 1.10
CA HIS A 138 -12.50 -3.65 0.12
C HIS A 138 -12.96 -2.41 0.85
N ILE A 139 -12.42 -1.25 0.50
CA ILE A 139 -12.59 -0.01 1.24
C ILE A 139 -12.99 1.10 0.29
N ILE A 140 -13.96 1.93 0.69
CA ILE A 140 -14.32 3.16 -0.01
C ILE A 140 -14.06 4.33 0.93
N CYS A 141 -13.09 5.17 0.58
CA CYS A 141 -12.75 6.39 1.32
C CYS A 141 -11.90 7.31 0.44
N THR A 142 -11.55 8.50 0.93
CA THR A 142 -10.59 9.37 0.25
C THR A 142 -9.17 8.79 0.31
N PRO A 143 -8.30 9.09 -0.66
CA PRO A 143 -6.89 8.63 -0.62
C PRO A 143 -6.14 9.00 0.66
N GLU A 144 -6.45 10.16 1.26
CA GLU A 144 -5.84 10.60 2.51
C GLU A 144 -6.24 9.70 3.70
N ILE A 145 -7.54 9.38 3.82
CA ILE A 145 -8.03 8.45 4.84
C ILE A 145 -7.42 7.07 4.61
N PHE A 146 -7.34 6.63 3.36
CA PHE A 146 -6.74 5.35 3.00
C PHE A 146 -5.26 5.24 3.42
N ALA A 147 -4.46 6.29 3.21
CA ALA A 147 -3.07 6.31 3.63
C ALA A 147 -2.91 6.23 5.16
N LYS A 148 -3.79 6.91 5.91
CA LYS A 148 -3.84 6.82 7.39
C LYS A 148 -4.25 5.42 7.85
N LEU A 149 -5.19 4.80 7.15
CA LEU A 149 -5.60 3.42 7.41
C LEU A 149 -4.45 2.44 7.17
N LEU A 150 -3.76 2.52 6.02
CA LEU A 150 -2.60 1.69 5.73
C LEU A 150 -1.50 1.84 6.79
N HIS A 151 -1.19 3.07 7.18
CA HIS A 151 -0.25 3.35 8.26
C HIS A 151 -0.66 2.65 9.56
N THR A 152 -1.94 2.73 9.93
CA THR A 152 -2.45 2.12 11.16
C THR A 152 -2.39 0.60 11.10
N ILE A 153 -2.76 -0.01 9.98
CA ILE A 153 -2.69 -1.47 9.79
C ILE A 153 -1.22 -1.94 9.90
N ALA A 154 -0.31 -1.28 9.17
CA ALA A 154 1.11 -1.65 9.16
C ALA A 154 1.78 -1.51 10.54
N THR A 155 1.50 -0.41 11.25
CA THR A 155 2.07 -0.17 12.59
C THR A 155 1.43 -1.02 13.69
N ARG A 156 0.32 -1.71 13.40
CA ARG A 156 -0.31 -2.68 14.29
C ARG A 156 0.16 -4.11 14.03
N ASN A 157 1.25 -4.33 13.31
CA ASN A 157 1.79 -5.66 13.00
C ASN A 157 0.75 -6.54 12.29
N ILE A 158 0.11 -5.98 11.26
CA ILE A 158 -0.76 -6.72 10.36
C ILE A 158 -0.11 -6.67 8.98
N ASP A 159 0.09 -7.84 8.40
CA ASP A 159 0.90 -7.97 7.20
C ASP A 159 0.11 -7.59 5.95
N ILE A 160 0.53 -6.48 5.32
CA ILE A 160 -0.05 -6.00 4.07
C ILE A 160 0.74 -6.60 2.90
N LEU A 161 0.06 -7.37 2.05
CA LEU A 161 0.65 -8.00 0.87
C LEU A 161 0.49 -7.15 -0.40
N SER A 162 -0.56 -6.32 -0.47
CA SER A 162 -0.75 -5.33 -1.52
C SER A 162 -1.81 -4.32 -1.11
N ALA A 163 -1.76 -3.11 -1.66
CA ALA A 163 -2.77 -2.09 -1.46
C ALA A 163 -2.97 -1.36 -2.79
N ASN A 164 -4.14 -1.50 -3.41
CA ASN A 164 -4.36 -0.96 -4.76
C ASN A 164 -5.66 -0.18 -4.87
N TYR A 165 -5.70 0.70 -5.86
CA TYR A 165 -6.90 1.44 -6.24
C TYR A 165 -7.59 0.65 -7.35
N ARG A 166 -8.87 0.32 -7.17
CA ARG A 166 -9.69 -0.20 -8.26
C ARG A 166 -10.26 0.97 -9.05
N SER A 167 -9.59 1.32 -10.14
CA SER A 167 -10.27 1.99 -11.24
C SER A 167 -11.37 1.03 -11.68
N SER A 168 -12.63 1.44 -11.55
CA SER A 168 -13.77 0.57 -11.81
C SER A 168 -13.56 -0.22 -13.10
N SER A 169 -13.42 -1.54 -12.98
CA SER A 169 -13.89 -2.40 -14.04
C SER A 169 -15.42 -2.27 -14.03
N MET A 170 -15.94 -1.15 -14.55
CA MET A 170 -16.91 -1.32 -15.61
C MET A 170 -16.14 -2.10 -16.68
N SER A 171 -16.10 -3.43 -16.51
CA SER A 171 -16.08 -4.32 -17.65
C SER A 171 -17.04 -3.67 -18.61
N LYS A 172 -16.51 -3.20 -19.75
CA LYS A 172 -17.29 -2.68 -20.88
C LYS A 172 -18.63 -3.38 -20.83
N ALA A 173 -19.67 -2.72 -20.32
CA ALA A 173 -21.01 -3.21 -20.48
C ALA A 173 -21.15 -3.11 -21.99
N ARG A 174 -20.92 -4.24 -22.66
CA ARG A 174 -21.24 -4.37 -24.07
C ARG A 174 -22.74 -4.24 -24.05
N ILE A 175 -23.21 -3.01 -24.26
CA ILE A 175 -24.56 -2.78 -24.73
C ILE A 175 -24.53 -3.43 -26.11
N SER A 176 -24.96 -4.69 -26.15
CA SER A 176 -25.35 -5.37 -27.37
C SER A 176 -26.70 -4.83 -27.82
#